data_AF-A0A1J5CKR7-F1
#
_entry.id   AF-A0A1J5CKR7-F1
#
_cell.length_a   1.000
_cell.length_b   1.000
_cell.length_c   1.000
_cell.angle_alpha   90.00
_cell.angle_beta   90.00
_cell.angle_gamma   90.00
#
_symmetry.space_group_name_H-M   'P 1'
#
loop_
_entity.id
_entity.type
_entity.pdbx_description
1 polymer ?
#
loop_
_entity_poly.entity_id
_entity_poly.type
_entity_poly.pdbx_seq_one_letter_code
_entity_poly.pdbx_strand_id
1 'polypeptide(L)'
;MLRFINMKAPLAKALFLFGLLLALSGASWSLDSSAVIGGEQSLIAYLNVGTAYRQLMENLAKIDIPESGPIKEQLQNVVRIALANFTRTKGRARVRLCTCNQRILMNAIDRYNVDHATPLNVLDYDALTGGKYLMDPAECPDKGKYSIEGDLLKHGEVSCSIHGSVAHPKDPSNGKNDSTAPDVFPPSRDENRTPMMP
;
A
#
# COMPACT_ATOMS: atom_id res chain seq x y z
N MET A 1 -49.74 -4.89 -20.14
CA MET A 1 -49.49 -5.11 -18.70
C MET A 1 -48.00 -4.97 -18.43
N LEU A 2 -47.55 -3.81 -17.93
CA LEU A 2 -46.16 -3.57 -17.54
C LEU A 2 -45.97 -4.01 -16.07
N ARG A 3 -45.13 -5.02 -15.84
CA ARG A 3 -44.75 -5.46 -14.48
C ARG A 3 -43.78 -4.44 -13.89
N PHE A 4 -44.24 -3.65 -12.93
CA PHE A 4 -43.35 -2.84 -12.08
C PHE A 4 -42.49 -3.77 -11.23
N ILE A 5 -41.22 -3.93 -11.60
CA ILE A 5 -40.23 -4.64 -10.80
C ILE A 5 -39.96 -3.78 -9.56
N ASN A 6 -40.13 -4.38 -8.37
CA ASN A 6 -40.00 -3.71 -7.08
C ASN A 6 -38.51 -3.39 -6.79
N MET A 7 -38.00 -2.31 -7.38
CA MET A 7 -36.58 -1.88 -7.32
C MET A 7 -36.12 -1.39 -5.93
N LYS A 8 -37.01 -1.32 -4.93
CA LYS A 8 -36.68 -0.77 -3.60
C LYS A 8 -35.66 -1.63 -2.84
N ALA A 9 -35.76 -2.94 -2.94
CA ALA A 9 -34.88 -3.86 -2.21
C ALA A 9 -33.41 -3.87 -2.71
N PRO A 10 -33.11 -3.95 -4.02
CA PRO A 10 -31.72 -3.92 -4.50
C PRO A 10 -31.06 -2.56 -4.32
N LEU A 11 -31.80 -1.46 -4.50
CA LEU A 11 -31.27 -0.10 -4.30
C LEU A 11 -30.89 0.15 -2.83
N ALA A 12 -31.75 -0.28 -1.89
CA ALA A 12 -31.47 -0.15 -0.47
C ALA A 12 -30.22 -0.96 -0.05
N LYS A 13 -30.02 -2.15 -0.61
CA LYS A 13 -28.81 -2.96 -0.36
C LYS A 13 -27.55 -2.31 -0.92
N ALA A 14 -27.61 -1.72 -2.12
CA ALA A 14 -26.49 -1.01 -2.72
C ALA A 14 -26.11 0.25 -1.92
N LEU A 15 -27.11 1.03 -1.49
CA LEU A 15 -26.90 2.21 -0.65
C LEU A 15 -26.36 1.85 0.74
N PHE A 16 -26.82 0.75 1.32
CA PHE A 16 -26.28 0.25 2.59
C PHE A 16 -24.82 -0.19 2.47
N LEU A 17 -24.47 -0.93 1.41
CA LEU A 17 -23.08 -1.32 1.11
C LEU A 17 -22.18 -0.10 0.86
N PHE A 18 -22.68 0.89 0.12
CA PHE A 18 -21.96 2.13 -0.13
C PHE A 18 -21.77 2.95 1.16
N GLY A 19 -22.80 3.04 2.00
CA GLY A 19 -22.71 3.66 3.33
C GLY A 19 -21.74 2.94 4.26
N LEU A 20 -21.72 1.61 4.23
CA LEU A 20 -20.76 0.79 4.99
C LEU A 20 -19.32 1.01 4.51
N LEU A 21 -19.10 1.08 3.19
CA LEU A 21 -17.80 1.40 2.60
C LEU A 21 -17.35 2.82 2.96
N LEU A 22 -18.27 3.79 2.94
CA LEU A 22 -17.99 5.15 3.38
C LEU A 22 -17.66 5.21 4.88
N ALA A 23 -18.39 4.48 5.73
CA ALA A 23 -18.12 4.42 7.17
C ALA A 23 -16.74 3.79 7.47
N LEU A 24 -16.38 2.72 6.75
CA LEU A 24 -15.05 2.10 6.84
C LEU A 24 -13.95 3.04 6.33
N SER A 25 -14.24 3.91 5.35
CA SER A 25 -13.31 4.95 4.93
C SER A 25 -13.24 6.12 5.91
N GLY A 26 -14.34 6.50 6.56
CA GLY A 26 -14.40 7.59 7.55
C GLY A 26 -13.64 7.27 8.84
N ALA A 27 -13.58 6.00 9.24
CA ALA A 27 -12.79 5.53 10.38
C ALA A 27 -11.27 5.65 10.18
N SER A 28 -10.80 5.96 8.96
CA SER A 28 -9.37 6.15 8.69
C SER A 28 -8.86 7.58 8.98
N TRP A 29 -9.75 8.55 9.20
CA TRP A 29 -9.37 9.94 9.47
C TRP A 29 -9.18 10.26 10.96
N SER A 30 -9.52 9.33 11.87
CA SER A 30 -9.26 9.48 13.32
C SER A 30 -8.04 8.71 13.80
N LEU A 31 -7.23 8.13 12.90
CA LEU A 31 -5.95 7.53 13.23
C LEU A 31 -4.87 8.60 13.08
N ASP A 32 -4.60 9.30 14.17
CA ASP A 32 -3.44 10.17 14.35
C ASP A 32 -2.17 9.42 13.91
N SER A 33 -1.52 9.91 12.87
CA SER A 33 -0.34 9.29 12.25
C SER A 33 0.88 9.24 13.19
N SER A 34 0.81 9.90 14.35
CA SER A 34 1.85 9.87 15.38
C SER A 34 1.67 8.74 16.42
N ALA A 35 0.49 8.13 16.53
CA ALA A 35 0.20 7.08 17.50
C ALA A 35 0.29 5.66 16.92
N VAL A 36 0.56 5.53 15.62
CA VAL A 36 0.61 4.23 14.93
C VAL A 36 2.05 3.73 14.87
N ILE A 37 2.52 3.21 16.00
CA ILE A 37 3.67 2.28 16.04
C ILE A 37 3.27 0.89 15.47
N GLY A 38 2.03 0.74 14.96
CA GLY A 38 1.50 -0.47 14.32
C GLY A 38 1.02 -0.24 12.88
N GLY A 39 1.88 0.31 12.01
CA GLY A 39 1.57 0.69 10.61
C GLY A 39 1.16 -0.45 9.67
N GLU A 40 1.03 -1.68 10.17
CA GLU A 40 0.75 -2.90 9.40
C GLU A 40 -0.75 -3.16 9.23
N GLN A 41 -1.57 -2.83 10.24
CA GLN A 41 -3.02 -3.11 10.22
C GLN A 41 -3.77 -2.26 9.19
N SER A 42 -3.39 -0.99 9.02
CA SER A 42 -4.00 -0.11 8.02
C SER A 42 -3.65 -0.57 6.60
N LEU A 43 -2.42 -1.03 6.37
CA LEU A 43 -1.97 -1.50 5.06
C LEU A 43 -2.61 -2.85 4.67
N ILE A 44 -2.79 -3.75 5.64
CA ILE A 44 -3.57 -4.99 5.48
C ILE A 44 -5.05 -4.69 5.27
N ALA A 45 -5.63 -3.75 6.02
CA ALA A 45 -7.01 -3.30 5.80
C ALA A 45 -7.20 -2.73 4.38
N TYR A 46 -6.24 -1.95 3.88
CA TYR A 46 -6.24 -1.43 2.51
C TYR A 46 -6.15 -2.55 1.45
N LEU A 47 -5.38 -3.62 1.70
CA LEU A 47 -5.33 -4.79 0.81
C LEU A 47 -6.66 -5.57 0.82
N ASN A 48 -7.30 -5.70 1.98
CA ASN A 48 -8.59 -6.37 2.14
C ASN A 48 -9.77 -5.59 1.55
N VAL A 49 -9.71 -4.24 1.57
CA VAL A 49 -10.63 -3.39 0.80
C VAL A 49 -10.58 -3.73 -0.69
N GLY A 50 -9.44 -4.19 -1.21
CA GLY A 50 -9.34 -4.66 -2.59
C GLY A 50 -10.15 -5.92 -2.90
N THR A 51 -10.35 -6.81 -1.92
CA THR A 51 -11.21 -7.98 -2.05
C THR A 51 -12.68 -7.58 -1.99
N ALA A 52 -13.04 -6.70 -1.05
CA ALA A 52 -14.38 -6.11 -0.95
C ALA A 52 -14.77 -5.32 -2.21
N TYR A 53 -13.82 -4.58 -2.80
CA TYR A 53 -14.03 -3.84 -4.03
C TYR A 53 -14.23 -4.76 -5.24
N ARG A 54 -13.43 -5.82 -5.40
CA ARG A 54 -13.65 -6.83 -6.45
C ARG A 54 -15.04 -7.45 -6.35
N GLN A 55 -15.46 -7.80 -5.15
CA GLN A 55 -16.76 -8.40 -4.91
C GLN A 55 -17.90 -7.40 -5.17
N LEU A 56 -17.72 -6.12 -4.83
CA LEU A 56 -18.64 -5.05 -5.22
C LEU A 56 -18.75 -4.94 -6.74
N MET A 57 -17.63 -4.96 -7.46
CA MET A 57 -17.61 -4.84 -8.91
C MET A 57 -18.23 -6.05 -9.62
N GLU A 58 -17.98 -7.27 -9.13
CA GLU A 58 -18.67 -8.48 -9.58
C GLU A 58 -20.18 -8.40 -9.34
N ASN A 59 -20.59 -7.83 -8.21
CA ASN A 59 -22.00 -7.65 -7.90
C ASN A 59 -22.65 -6.57 -8.78
N LEU A 60 -21.94 -5.47 -9.07
CA LEU A 60 -22.40 -4.44 -10.00
C LEU A 60 -22.53 -4.99 -11.43
N ALA A 61 -21.62 -5.85 -11.87
CA ALA A 61 -21.69 -6.50 -13.17
C ALA A 61 -22.90 -7.45 -13.34
N LYS A 62 -23.48 -7.94 -12.23
CA LYS A 62 -24.68 -8.78 -12.21
C LYS A 62 -25.98 -7.98 -12.18
N ILE A 63 -25.93 -6.66 -12.00
CA ILE A 63 -27.12 -5.82 -12.03
C ILE A 63 -27.55 -5.69 -13.48
N ASP A 64 -28.73 -6.21 -13.81
CA ASP A 64 -29.37 -6.06 -15.11
C ASP A 64 -29.86 -4.61 -15.25
N ILE A 65 -29.04 -3.76 -15.88
CA ILE A 65 -29.32 -2.34 -16.05
C ILE A 65 -30.07 -2.16 -17.37
N PRO A 66 -31.28 -1.57 -17.37
CA PRO A 66 -32.06 -1.36 -18.58
C PRO A 66 -31.25 -0.58 -19.63
N GLU A 67 -31.29 -1.08 -20.85
CA GLU A 67 -30.29 -0.82 -21.88
C GLU A 67 -30.29 0.63 -22.42
N SER A 68 -31.39 1.34 -22.23
CA SER A 68 -31.63 2.69 -22.75
C SER A 68 -31.92 3.69 -21.63
N GLY A 69 -30.93 4.49 -21.26
CA GLY A 69 -31.14 5.65 -20.40
C GLY A 69 -29.83 6.38 -20.02
N PRO A 70 -29.90 7.69 -19.72
CA PRO A 70 -28.73 8.51 -19.32
C PRO A 70 -28.03 7.98 -18.05
N ILE A 71 -28.73 7.16 -17.27
CA ILE A 71 -28.24 6.53 -16.04
C ILE A 71 -27.13 5.49 -16.33
N LYS A 72 -27.20 4.77 -17.46
CA LYS A 72 -26.22 3.74 -17.82
C LYS A 72 -24.83 4.35 -18.03
N GLU A 73 -24.76 5.46 -18.75
CA GLU A 73 -23.50 6.15 -19.06
C GLU A 73 -22.89 6.81 -17.82
N GLN A 74 -23.71 7.44 -16.98
CA GLN A 74 -23.25 8.00 -15.70
C GLN A 74 -22.67 6.92 -14.78
N LEU A 75 -23.36 5.77 -14.67
CA LEU A 75 -22.89 4.66 -13.84
C LEU A 75 -21.59 4.06 -14.39
N GLN A 76 -21.48 3.85 -15.71
CA GLN A 76 -20.25 3.39 -16.34
C GLN A 76 -19.07 4.34 -16.09
N ASN A 77 -19.30 5.65 -16.12
CA ASN A 77 -18.27 6.65 -15.81
C ASN A 77 -17.81 6.60 -14.35
N VAL A 78 -18.74 6.48 -13.40
CA VAL A 78 -18.41 6.35 -11.98
C VAL A 78 -17.59 5.08 -11.74
N VAL A 79 -18.00 3.95 -12.33
CA VAL A 79 -17.28 2.67 -12.25
C VAL A 79 -15.86 2.80 -12.81
N ARG A 80 -15.69 3.45 -13.97
CA ARG A 80 -14.39 3.68 -14.60
C ARG A 80 -13.45 4.51 -13.73
N ILE A 81 -13.95 5.61 -13.17
CA ILE A 81 -13.17 6.50 -12.28
C ILE A 81 -12.76 5.76 -11.01
N ALA A 82 -13.71 5.04 -10.38
CA ALA A 82 -13.43 4.26 -9.19
C ALA A 82 -12.34 3.20 -9.44
N LEU A 83 -12.40 2.51 -10.59
CA LEU A 83 -11.42 1.47 -10.93
C LEU A 83 -10.02 2.07 -11.18
N ALA A 84 -9.95 3.21 -11.86
CA ALA A 84 -8.69 3.92 -12.09
C ALA A 84 -8.04 4.37 -10.77
N ASN A 85 -8.82 4.98 -9.89
CA ASN A 85 -8.35 5.41 -8.57
C ASN A 85 -7.90 4.22 -7.72
N PHE A 86 -8.67 3.13 -7.72
CA PHE A 86 -8.30 1.92 -6.99
C PHE A 86 -6.98 1.32 -7.49
N THR A 87 -6.81 1.23 -8.81
CA THR A 87 -5.58 0.69 -9.41
C THR A 87 -4.36 1.54 -9.05
N ARG A 88 -4.48 2.88 -9.12
CA ARG A 88 -3.44 3.83 -8.70
C ARG A 88 -3.09 3.66 -7.21
N THR A 89 -4.10 3.62 -6.34
CA THR A 89 -3.90 3.46 -4.89
C THR A 89 -3.27 2.11 -4.55
N LYS A 90 -3.69 1.03 -5.21
CA LYS A 90 -3.10 -0.30 -5.03
C LYS A 90 -1.62 -0.31 -5.42
N GLY A 91 -1.26 0.31 -6.54
CA GLY A 91 0.14 0.48 -6.94
C GLY A 91 0.96 1.18 -5.87
N ARG A 92 0.47 2.32 -5.36
CA ARG A 92 1.12 3.06 -4.26
C ARG A 92 1.27 2.22 -2.99
N ALA A 93 0.25 1.45 -2.62
CA ALA A 93 0.30 0.57 -1.45
C ALA A 93 1.40 -0.51 -1.58
N ARG A 94 1.58 -1.07 -2.77
CA ARG A 94 2.65 -2.06 -3.03
C ARG A 94 4.04 -1.45 -2.94
N VAL A 95 4.24 -0.27 -3.52
CA VAL A 95 5.52 0.47 -3.40
C VAL A 95 5.82 0.74 -1.92
N ARG A 96 4.84 1.25 -1.16
CA ARG A 96 4.99 1.51 0.29
C ARG A 96 5.34 0.26 1.08
N LEU A 97 4.70 -0.88 0.80
CA LEU A 97 5.03 -2.15 1.44
C LEU A 97 6.46 -2.59 1.11
N CYS A 98 6.88 -2.45 -0.14
CA CYS A 98 8.25 -2.76 -0.55
C CYS A 98 9.28 -1.90 0.21
N THR A 99 9.03 -0.59 0.34
CA THR A 99 9.86 0.33 1.12
C THR A 99 9.87 -0.03 2.60
N CYS A 100 8.74 -0.45 3.16
CA CYS A 100 8.66 -0.92 4.56
C CYS A 100 9.56 -2.14 4.77
N ASN A 101 9.46 -3.13 3.89
CA ASN A 101 10.29 -4.34 3.93
C ASN A 101 11.79 -4.00 3.86
N GLN A 102 12.19 -3.03 3.03
CA GLN A 102 13.60 -2.59 2.96
C GLN A 102 14.09 -2.04 4.31
N ARG A 103 13.27 -1.25 5.02
CA ARG A 103 13.62 -0.73 6.35
C ARG A 103 13.70 -1.84 7.39
N ILE A 104 12.78 -2.79 7.35
CA ILE A 104 12.80 -3.96 8.25
C ILE A 104 14.08 -4.77 8.02
N LEU A 105 14.44 -5.03 6.77
CA LEU A 105 15.67 -5.75 6.42
C LEU A 105 16.91 -4.99 6.88
N MET A 106 16.97 -3.68 6.69
CA MET A 106 18.09 -2.87 7.16
C MET A 106 18.23 -2.94 8.68
N ASN A 107 17.15 -2.74 9.42
CA ASN A 107 17.16 -2.83 10.88
C ASN A 107 17.61 -4.22 11.37
N ALA A 108 17.21 -5.29 10.68
CA ALA A 108 17.63 -6.65 11.02
C ALA A 108 19.14 -6.85 10.77
N ILE A 109 19.65 -6.36 9.65
CA ILE A 109 21.09 -6.38 9.31
C ILE A 109 21.90 -5.57 10.32
N ASP A 110 21.45 -4.36 10.68
CA ASP A 110 22.15 -3.51 11.64
C ASP A 110 22.27 -4.20 13.00
N ARG A 111 21.19 -4.81 13.47
CA ARG A 111 21.21 -5.57 14.73
C ARG A 111 22.11 -6.80 14.64
N TYR A 112 22.08 -7.53 13.52
CA TYR A 112 22.99 -8.65 13.30
C TYR A 112 24.46 -8.19 13.36
N ASN A 113 24.79 -7.11 12.65
CA ASN A 113 26.16 -6.60 12.53
C ASN A 113 26.71 -6.03 13.85
N VAL A 114 25.85 -5.57 14.76
CA VAL A 114 26.25 -5.16 16.12
C VAL A 114 26.64 -6.37 16.98
N ASP A 115 25.91 -7.47 16.84
CA ASP A 115 26.10 -8.67 17.68
C ASP A 115 27.23 -9.59 17.17
N HIS A 116 27.65 -9.43 15.92
CA HIS A 116 28.61 -10.33 15.26
C HIS A 116 29.90 -9.61 14.89
N ALA A 117 31.03 -10.26 15.17
CA ALA A 117 32.36 -9.73 14.82
C ALA A 117 32.60 -9.62 13.29
N THR A 118 31.89 -10.41 12.49
CA THR A 118 31.94 -10.37 11.03
C THR A 118 30.60 -9.86 10.49
N PRO A 119 30.56 -8.66 9.87
CA PRO A 119 29.31 -8.12 9.35
C PRO A 119 28.85 -8.87 8.10
N LEU A 120 27.53 -8.89 7.89
CA LEU A 120 26.95 -9.32 6.63
C LEU A 120 27.34 -8.35 5.52
N ASN A 121 27.80 -8.88 4.40
CA ASN A 121 28.06 -8.13 3.17
C ASN A 121 27.07 -8.49 2.05
N VAL A 122 26.28 -9.55 2.25
CA VAL A 122 25.24 -10.04 1.35
C VAL A 122 24.00 -10.34 2.18
N LEU A 123 22.82 -10.14 1.60
CA LEU A 123 21.55 -10.41 2.26
C LEU A 123 21.40 -11.93 2.43
N ASP A 124 21.59 -12.40 3.66
CA ASP A 124 21.44 -13.79 4.06
C ASP A 124 20.22 -13.95 4.96
N TYR A 125 19.11 -14.42 4.38
CA TYR A 125 17.88 -14.62 5.13
C TYR A 125 18.02 -15.71 6.19
N ASP A 126 18.79 -16.76 5.94
CA ASP A 126 18.93 -17.88 6.87
C ASP A 126 19.65 -17.43 8.15
N ALA A 127 20.70 -16.62 8.01
CA ALA A 127 21.39 -15.99 9.14
C ALA A 127 20.45 -15.05 9.94
N LEU A 128 19.66 -14.22 9.24
CA LEU A 128 18.76 -13.25 9.87
C LEU A 128 17.57 -13.92 10.58
N THR A 129 16.97 -14.96 9.99
CA THR A 129 15.85 -15.70 10.61
C THR A 129 16.35 -16.66 11.70
N GLY A 130 17.46 -17.36 11.45
CA GLY A 130 18.07 -18.27 12.42
C GLY A 130 18.57 -17.53 13.67
N GLY A 131 19.12 -16.33 13.48
CA GLY A 131 19.53 -15.42 14.56
C GLY A 131 18.38 -14.65 15.22
N LYS A 132 17.13 -14.83 14.78
CA LYS A 132 15.93 -14.12 15.28
C LYS A 132 16.00 -12.59 15.14
N TYR A 133 16.77 -12.09 14.17
CA TYR A 133 16.78 -10.68 13.77
C TYR A 133 15.60 -10.34 12.87
N LEU A 134 15.09 -11.35 12.17
CA LEU A 134 13.91 -11.30 11.34
C LEU A 134 12.98 -12.46 11.72
N MET A 135 11.68 -12.21 11.82
CA MET A 135 10.71 -13.29 12.11
C MET A 135 10.50 -14.19 10.88
N ASP A 136 10.28 -13.57 9.73
CA ASP A 136 10.03 -14.26 8.45
C ASP A 136 10.72 -13.52 7.29
N PRO A 137 11.12 -14.23 6.23
CA PRO A 137 11.71 -13.60 5.04
C PRO A 137 10.77 -12.56 4.41
N ALA A 138 11.26 -11.32 4.28
CA ALA A 138 10.49 -10.25 3.66
C ALA A 138 10.35 -10.45 2.15
N GLU A 139 9.11 -10.41 1.64
CA GLU A 139 8.79 -10.57 0.21
C GLU A 139 8.31 -9.26 -0.43
N CYS A 140 8.83 -8.96 -1.63
CA CYS A 140 8.30 -7.87 -2.43
C CYS A 140 6.89 -8.22 -2.97
N PRO A 141 5.89 -7.33 -2.85
CA PRO A 141 4.53 -7.59 -3.33
C PRO A 141 4.42 -7.77 -4.85
N ASP A 142 5.41 -7.26 -5.60
CA ASP A 142 5.51 -7.41 -7.05
C ASP A 142 6.56 -8.47 -7.43
N LYS A 143 6.97 -9.33 -6.48
CA LYS A 143 7.90 -10.45 -6.69
C LYS A 143 9.32 -10.03 -7.11
N GLY A 144 9.72 -8.83 -6.72
CA GLY A 144 11.12 -8.38 -6.78
C GLY A 144 12.00 -9.09 -5.76
N LYS A 145 13.31 -9.08 -6.00
CA LYS A 145 14.32 -9.60 -5.07
C LYS A 145 15.02 -8.45 -4.35
N TYR A 146 15.29 -8.63 -3.07
CA TYR A 146 16.07 -7.69 -2.27
C TYR A 146 17.56 -8.04 -2.33
N SER A 147 18.40 -7.01 -2.34
CA SER A 147 19.86 -7.12 -2.32
C SER A 147 20.45 -5.93 -1.57
N ILE A 148 21.68 -6.07 -1.13
CA ILE A 148 22.45 -4.98 -0.54
C ILE A 148 23.22 -4.29 -1.67
N GLU A 149 23.10 -2.98 -1.77
CA GLU A 149 23.89 -2.14 -2.67
C GLU A 149 24.83 -1.27 -1.83
N GLY A 150 26.13 -1.34 -2.12
CA GLY A 150 27.15 -0.57 -1.40
C GLY A 150 27.69 -1.23 -0.13
N ASP A 151 28.46 -0.45 0.64
CA ASP A 151 29.13 -0.87 1.88
C ASP A 151 28.27 -0.49 3.10
N LEU A 152 27.72 -1.49 3.79
CA LEU A 152 26.81 -1.32 4.93
C LEU A 152 27.44 -0.56 6.11
N LEU A 153 28.76 -0.53 6.22
CA LEU A 153 29.43 0.24 7.29
C LEU A 153 29.47 1.74 7.00
N LYS A 154 29.10 2.16 5.79
CA LYS A 154 29.10 3.56 5.36
C LYS A 154 27.68 4.01 4.98
N HIS A 155 27.28 3.67 3.76
CA HIS A 155 26.05 4.15 3.12
C HIS A 155 25.37 3.05 2.31
N GLY A 156 25.67 1.79 2.61
CA GLY A 156 25.03 0.65 1.96
C GLY A 156 23.55 0.62 2.28
N GLU A 157 22.73 0.27 1.29
CA GLU A 157 21.29 0.21 1.45
C GLU A 157 20.68 -1.07 0.89
N VAL A 158 19.50 -1.44 1.40
CA VAL A 158 18.72 -2.54 0.83
C VAL A 158 17.92 -2.01 -0.37
N SER A 159 18.17 -2.60 -1.54
CA SER A 159 17.52 -2.29 -2.81
C SER A 159 16.63 -3.44 -3.27
N CYS A 160 15.57 -3.11 -3.99
CA CYS A 160 14.68 -4.06 -4.67
C CYS A 160 14.94 -4.02 -6.17
N SER A 161 15.00 -5.20 -6.80
CA SER A 161 15.20 -5.32 -8.25
C SER A 161 14.15 -4.56 -9.08
N ILE A 162 12.92 -4.43 -8.56
CA ILE A 162 11.79 -3.75 -9.21
C ILE A 162 11.68 -2.29 -8.78
N HIS A 163 11.64 -2.03 -7.47
CA HIS A 163 11.33 -0.69 -6.92
C HIS A 163 12.55 0.17 -6.61
N GLY A 164 13.76 -0.35 -6.77
CA GLY A 164 15.00 0.35 -6.36
C GLY A 164 15.14 0.36 -4.85
N SER A 165 15.90 1.32 -4.33
CA SER A 165 16.15 1.50 -2.91
C SER A 165 15.33 2.66 -2.32
N VAL A 166 15.47 2.91 -1.02
CA VAL A 166 14.77 4.02 -0.36
C VAL A 166 15.37 5.36 -0.80
N ALA A 167 16.70 5.45 -0.94
CA ALA A 167 17.35 6.66 -1.41
C ALA A 167 17.21 6.85 -2.94
N HIS A 168 17.15 5.74 -3.69
CA HIS A 168 17.08 5.72 -5.14
C HIS A 168 15.90 4.88 -5.63
N PRO A 169 14.66 5.36 -5.44
CA PRO A 169 13.47 4.66 -5.91
C PRO A 169 13.46 4.60 -7.44
N LYS A 170 13.20 3.42 -8.00
CA LYS A 170 12.94 3.24 -9.43
C LYS A 170 11.52 3.69 -9.70
N ASP A 171 11.35 4.72 -10.51
CA ASP A 171 10.04 5.22 -10.87
C ASP A 171 9.22 4.14 -11.60
N PRO A 172 8.07 3.70 -11.05
CA PRO A 172 7.17 2.80 -11.76
C PRO A 172 6.54 3.44 -13.01
N SER A 173 6.70 4.75 -13.23
CA SER A 173 6.04 5.55 -14.28
C SER A 173 6.75 5.59 -15.64
N ASN A 174 7.86 4.86 -15.84
CA ASN A 174 8.43 4.68 -17.19
C ASN A 174 7.53 3.84 -18.15
N GLY A 175 6.29 3.58 -17.73
CA GLY A 175 5.17 3.19 -18.57
C GLY A 175 3.96 4.12 -18.41
N LYS A 176 4.09 5.37 -18.89
CA LYS A 176 2.99 6.29 -19.32
C LYS A 176 2.13 6.98 -18.25
N ASN A 177 2.42 8.28 -18.09
CA ASN A 177 1.56 9.46 -17.83
C ASN A 177 0.41 9.37 -16.81
N ASP A 178 0.55 10.07 -15.68
CA ASP A 178 -0.32 11.21 -15.38
C ASP A 178 0.24 12.09 -14.25
N SER A 179 0.49 13.36 -14.59
CA SER A 179 0.88 14.44 -13.69
C SER A 179 -0.29 14.82 -12.76
N THR A 180 0.03 15.48 -11.64
CA THR A 180 -0.86 16.16 -10.67
C THR A 180 -1.44 15.34 -9.51
N ALA A 181 -0.56 14.96 -8.58
CA ALA A 181 -0.73 15.37 -7.18
C ALA A 181 0.67 15.45 -6.56
N PRO A 182 1.06 16.57 -5.93
CA PRO A 182 2.36 16.65 -5.28
C PRO A 182 2.44 15.59 -4.18
N ASP A 183 3.51 14.80 -4.21
CA ASP A 183 3.97 14.01 -3.08
C ASP A 183 4.30 14.99 -1.94
N VAL A 184 3.30 15.32 -1.12
CA VAL A 184 3.56 15.87 0.20
C VAL A 184 3.88 14.70 1.11
N PHE A 185 5.12 14.22 1.03
CA PHE A 185 5.77 13.70 2.23
C PHE A 185 5.89 14.91 3.17
N PRO A 186 5.25 14.93 4.36
CA PRO A 186 5.69 15.86 5.37
C PRO A 186 7.17 15.55 5.64
N PRO A 187 8.07 16.54 5.62
CA PRO A 187 9.48 16.31 5.95
C PRO A 187 9.55 15.59 7.29
N SER A 188 10.43 14.58 7.38
CA SER A 188 10.77 13.91 8.62
C SER A 188 11.09 14.97 9.66
N ARG A 189 10.36 14.96 10.78
CA ARG A 189 10.36 16.00 11.81
C ARG A 189 11.63 16.01 12.69
N ASP A 190 12.78 15.61 12.14
CA ASP A 190 14.05 15.50 12.86
C ASP A 190 14.95 16.74 12.74
N GLU A 191 14.60 17.75 11.94
CA GLU A 191 15.42 18.97 11.79
C GLU A 191 15.20 20.03 12.88
N ASN A 192 14.41 19.76 13.92
CA ASN A 192 14.19 20.74 15.00
C ASN A 192 14.34 20.18 16.42
N ARG A 193 15.14 19.12 16.59
CA ARG A 193 15.59 18.72 17.93
C ARG A 193 16.79 19.60 18.30
N THR A 194 16.51 20.70 19.01
CA THR A 194 17.56 21.49 19.65
C THR A 194 18.44 20.57 20.50
N PRO A 195 19.78 20.75 20.46
CA PRO A 195 20.67 19.99 21.33
C PRO A 195 20.35 20.36 22.78
N MET A 196 19.97 19.36 23.59
CA MET A 196 20.11 19.49 25.04
C MET A 196 21.60 19.60 25.31
N MET A 197 22.04 20.80 25.66
CA MET A 197 23.38 21.01 26.20
C MET A 197 23.49 20.38 27.59
N PRO A 198 24.70 19.94 27.96
CA PRO A 198 24.99 19.14 29.17
C PRO A 198 24.73 19.88 30.48
#